data_AF-A0AAD7FYQ5-F1
#
_entry.id   AF-A0AAD7FYQ5-F1
#
_cell.length_a   1.000
_cell.length_b   1.000
_cell.length_c   1.000
_cell.angle_alpha   90.00
_cell.angle_beta   90.00
_cell.angle_gamma   90.00
#
_symmetry.space_group_name_H-M   'P 1'
#
loop_
_entity.id
_entity.type
_entity.pdbx_description
1 polymer ?
#
loop_
_entity_poly.entity_id
_entity_poly.type
_entity_poly.pdbx_seq_one_letter_code
_entity_poly.pdbx_strand_id
1 'polypeptide(L)'
;MTTLDATFENARVLREMVEIIYDPATAEDIEIMDVRLRQFLKDPVIVNAARERYRTMYGNEDAPVCCGWCRLTRSPTSPLYRCREACFGGLPSCEHCVKVLHEQEPFHGLQKWVDNHWVNATLDDAGYIHQLGHGGQPCWTPDPVITVRAVSRPDGEHILLCRGCLCDSEDADEEVNGDGQDTVQN
;
A
#
# COMPACT_ATOMS: atom_id res chain seq x y z
N MET A 1 18.77 6.64 29.22
CA MET A 1 18.55 6.70 27.76
C MET A 1 17.07 6.80 27.54
N THR A 2 16.61 8.03 27.45
CA THR A 2 15.24 8.47 27.64
C THR A 2 14.65 8.78 26.28
N THR A 3 13.45 8.26 25.99
CA THR A 3 12.41 8.65 25.02
C THR A 3 12.68 9.71 23.93
N LEU A 4 13.44 10.76 24.23
CA LEU A 4 14.00 11.74 23.29
C LEU A 4 14.86 11.12 22.16
N ASP A 5 15.66 10.10 22.45
CA ASP A 5 16.55 9.47 21.45
C ASP A 5 15.74 8.72 20.37
N ALA A 6 14.64 8.07 20.76
CA ALA A 6 13.74 7.38 19.83
C ALA A 6 12.98 8.36 18.92
N THR A 7 12.55 9.51 19.44
CA THR A 7 11.93 10.58 18.63
C THR A 7 12.92 11.21 17.64
N PHE A 8 14.20 11.32 17.99
CA PHE A 8 15.22 11.88 17.10
C PHE A 8 15.60 10.92 15.98
N GLU A 9 15.74 9.63 16.29
CA GLU A 9 15.97 8.61 15.28
C GLU A 9 14.77 8.48 14.34
N ASN A 10 13.54 8.52 14.88
CA ASN A 10 12.32 8.60 14.07
C ASN A 10 12.29 9.87 13.21
N ALA A 11 12.70 11.03 13.71
CA ALA A 11 12.73 12.27 12.93
C ALA A 11 13.82 12.30 11.84
N ARG A 12 14.92 11.54 12.02
CA ARG A 12 15.98 11.37 11.01
C ARG A 12 15.53 10.43 9.91
N VAL A 13 15.02 9.26 10.30
CA VAL A 13 14.40 8.28 9.41
C VAL A 13 13.25 8.93 8.63
N LEU A 14 12.40 9.73 9.28
CA LEU A 14 11.35 10.49 8.62
C LEU A 14 11.89 11.51 7.60
N ARG A 15 13.05 12.11 7.84
CA ARG A 15 13.66 13.08 6.90
C ARG A 15 14.23 12.40 5.66
N GLU A 16 14.95 11.29 5.86
CA GLU A 16 15.50 10.47 4.79
C GLU A 16 14.41 9.73 4.00
N MET A 17 13.36 9.24 4.67
CA MET A 17 12.19 8.62 4.04
C MET A 17 11.30 9.62 3.35
N VAL A 18 11.22 10.85 3.89
CA VAL A 18 10.67 11.97 3.16
C VAL A 18 11.43 12.00 1.85
N GLU A 19 12.74 12.28 1.82
CA GLU A 19 13.51 12.45 0.57
C GLU A 19 13.34 11.32 -0.45
N ILE A 20 13.30 10.05 -0.04
CA ILE A 20 13.06 8.90 -0.95
C ILE A 20 11.63 8.85 -1.51
N ILE A 21 10.62 9.25 -0.73
CA ILE A 21 9.23 9.39 -1.20
C ILE A 21 9.07 10.61 -2.15
N TYR A 22 9.95 11.61 -2.08
CA TYR A 22 9.82 12.87 -2.85
C TYR A 22 10.39 12.83 -4.27
N ASP A 23 11.24 11.88 -4.64
CA ASP A 23 11.80 11.74 -6.00
C ASP A 23 12.13 10.28 -6.36
N PRO A 24 11.12 9.44 -6.67
CA PRO A 24 11.37 8.10 -7.16
C PRO A 24 11.87 8.19 -8.62
N ALA A 25 13.19 8.26 -8.79
CA ALA A 25 13.83 8.39 -10.08
C ALA A 25 13.84 7.07 -10.87
N THR A 26 13.66 5.92 -10.20
CA THR A 26 13.79 4.59 -10.80
C THR A 26 12.71 3.58 -10.34
N ALA A 27 12.57 2.47 -11.07
CA ALA A 27 11.65 1.38 -10.72
C ALA A 27 12.05 0.63 -9.42
N GLU A 28 13.33 0.66 -9.06
CA GLU A 28 13.87 0.07 -7.82
C GLU A 28 13.46 0.91 -6.58
N ASP A 29 13.34 2.24 -6.75
CA ASP A 29 12.82 3.14 -5.71
C ASP A 29 11.34 2.85 -5.38
N ILE A 30 10.58 2.33 -6.35
CA ILE A 30 9.16 1.94 -6.18
C ILE A 30 9.03 0.66 -5.33
N GLU A 31 9.94 -0.30 -5.47
CA GLU A 31 9.95 -1.53 -4.64
C GLU A 31 10.40 -1.24 -3.20
N ILE A 32 11.40 -0.37 -3.01
CA ILE A 32 11.82 0.08 -1.66
C ILE A 32 10.68 0.88 -0.99
N MET A 33 9.91 1.64 -1.76
CA MET A 33 8.69 2.28 -1.29
C MET A 33 7.66 1.24 -0.81
N ASP A 34 7.45 0.13 -1.51
CA ASP A 34 6.46 -0.91 -1.13
C ASP A 34 6.74 -1.50 0.26
N VAL A 35 8.00 -1.83 0.60
CA VAL A 35 8.37 -2.37 1.91
C VAL A 35 8.24 -1.34 3.03
N ARG A 36 8.66 -0.10 2.78
CA ARG A 36 8.66 0.98 3.78
C ARG A 36 7.29 1.65 3.96
N LEU A 37 6.42 1.59 2.96
CA LEU A 37 5.03 2.01 3.06
C LEU A 37 4.29 1.17 4.13
N ARG A 38 4.44 -0.15 4.15
CA ARG A 38 3.64 -1.04 5.02
C ARG A 38 3.84 -0.81 6.53
N GLN A 39 5.07 -0.54 6.99
CA GLN A 39 5.35 -0.38 8.43
C GLN A 39 5.05 1.02 8.98
N PHE A 40 5.15 2.06 8.15
CA PHE A 40 5.11 3.45 8.62
C PHE A 40 3.76 4.14 8.36
N LEU A 41 2.94 3.65 7.43
CA LEU A 41 1.66 4.27 7.09
C LEU A 41 0.63 4.22 8.22
N LYS A 42 0.80 3.34 9.21
CA LYS A 42 -0.10 3.28 10.38
C LYS A 42 0.25 4.31 11.45
N ASP A 43 1.39 5.01 11.36
CA ASP A 43 1.79 6.01 12.36
C ASP A 43 0.98 7.32 12.17
N PRO A 44 0.19 7.74 13.18
CA PRO A 44 -0.61 8.96 13.09
C PRO A 44 0.21 10.23 12.83
N VAL A 45 1.46 10.30 13.27
CA VAL A 45 2.35 11.46 13.04
C VAL A 45 2.67 11.60 11.55
N ILE A 46 2.98 10.48 10.89
CA ILE A 46 3.32 10.43 9.47
C ILE A 46 2.10 10.77 8.62
N VAL A 47 0.95 10.16 8.94
CA VAL A 47 -0.32 10.41 8.27
C VAL A 47 -0.70 11.89 8.37
N ASN A 48 -0.63 12.48 9.57
CA ASN A 48 -0.97 13.89 9.77
C ASN A 48 0.00 14.84 9.05
N ALA A 49 1.30 14.53 9.04
CA ALA A 49 2.28 15.31 8.30
C ALA A 49 2.02 15.27 6.78
N ALA A 50 1.69 14.10 6.23
CA ALA A 50 1.32 13.95 4.82
C ALA A 50 0.06 14.77 4.48
N ARG A 51 -0.97 14.74 5.35
CA ARG A 51 -2.20 15.54 5.19
C ARG A 51 -1.94 17.03 5.19
N GLU A 52 -1.24 17.53 6.21
CA GLU A 52 -1.00 18.97 6.33
C GLU A 52 -0.21 19.50 5.13
N ARG A 53 0.75 18.70 4.68
CA ARG A 53 1.54 19.03 3.51
C ARG A 53 0.73 18.98 2.22
N TYR A 54 -0.15 17.99 2.04
CA TYR A 54 -1.05 17.93 0.88
C TYR A 54 -1.98 19.15 0.83
N ARG A 55 -2.60 19.48 1.96
CA ARG A 55 -3.46 20.66 2.12
C ARG A 55 -2.72 21.96 1.77
N THR A 56 -1.50 22.11 2.28
CA THR A 56 -0.67 23.30 2.05
C THR A 56 -0.30 23.46 0.57
N MET A 57 0.01 22.37 -0.14
CA MET A 57 0.46 22.46 -1.54
C MET A 57 -0.67 22.51 -2.56
N TYR A 58 -1.76 21.78 -2.33
CA TYR A 58 -2.76 21.51 -3.38
C TYR A 58 -4.17 21.99 -3.01
N GLY A 59 -4.37 22.53 -1.81
CA GLY A 59 -5.67 23.03 -1.37
C GLY A 59 -6.62 21.91 -0.91
N ASN A 60 -7.87 21.94 -1.37
CA ASN A 60 -8.95 21.09 -0.87
C ASN A 60 -8.89 19.65 -1.44
N GLU A 61 -9.20 18.67 -0.58
CA GLU A 61 -9.36 17.24 -0.88
C GLU A 61 -10.48 16.97 -1.93
N ASP A 62 -11.29 17.98 -2.27
CA ASP A 62 -12.35 17.96 -3.27
C ASP A 62 -11.89 18.23 -4.72
N ALA A 63 -10.59 18.35 -4.99
CA ALA A 63 -10.06 18.44 -6.35
C ALA A 63 -8.63 17.88 -6.44
N PRO A 64 -8.43 16.58 -6.17
CA PRO A 64 -7.09 16.02 -6.04
C PRO A 64 -6.34 16.03 -7.38
N VAL A 65 -5.15 16.63 -7.35
CA VAL A 65 -4.26 16.78 -8.52
C VAL A 65 -3.15 15.72 -8.55
N CYS A 66 -2.81 15.14 -7.41
CA CYS A 66 -1.79 14.10 -7.28
C CYS A 66 -2.09 13.14 -6.12
N CYS A 67 -1.37 12.03 -6.10
CA CYS A 67 -1.33 11.10 -4.99
C CYS A 67 -0.72 11.76 -3.74
N GLY A 68 -1.37 11.65 -2.58
CA GLY A 68 -0.89 12.15 -1.29
C GLY A 68 0.31 11.38 -0.73
N TRP A 69 0.61 10.20 -1.29
CA TRP A 69 1.71 9.33 -0.86
C TRP A 69 2.93 9.46 -1.75
N CYS A 70 2.83 9.02 -3.02
CA CYS A 70 3.95 9.03 -3.96
C CYS A 70 4.03 10.30 -4.83
N ARG A 71 3.07 11.24 -4.70
CA ARG A 71 3.04 12.54 -5.42
C ARG A 71 2.94 12.46 -6.92
N LEU A 72 2.84 11.27 -7.50
CA LEU A 72 2.55 11.11 -8.92
C LEU A 72 1.27 11.87 -9.25
N THR A 73 1.38 12.76 -10.23
CA THR A 73 0.27 13.57 -10.71
C THR A 73 -0.78 12.69 -11.37
N ARG A 74 -2.04 13.08 -11.20
CA ARG A 74 -3.15 12.41 -11.87
C ARG A 74 -2.98 12.53 -13.37
N SER A 75 -3.01 11.38 -14.06
CA SER A 75 -3.23 11.32 -15.51
C SER A 75 -4.72 11.15 -15.77
N PRO A 76 -5.27 11.63 -16.91
CA PRO A 76 -6.63 11.27 -17.34
C PRO A 76 -6.88 9.76 -17.36
N THR A 77 -5.83 8.97 -17.58
CA THR A 77 -5.86 7.50 -17.62
C THR A 77 -5.59 6.83 -16.28
N SER A 78 -5.14 7.56 -15.26
CA SER A 78 -4.83 7.01 -13.94
C SER A 78 -5.56 7.83 -12.86
N PRO A 79 -6.77 7.38 -12.48
CA PRO A 79 -7.59 8.07 -11.50
C PRO A 79 -6.98 7.96 -10.10
N LEU A 80 -7.39 8.87 -9.22
CA LEU A 80 -7.05 8.81 -7.80
C LEU A 80 -8.17 8.12 -7.03
N TYR A 81 -7.81 7.43 -5.96
CA TYR A 81 -8.70 6.70 -5.08
C TYR A 81 -8.56 7.22 -3.65
N ARG A 82 -9.59 7.08 -2.84
CA ARG A 82 -9.52 7.27 -1.38
C ARG A 82 -10.37 6.25 -0.67
N CYS A 83 -10.02 5.95 0.58
CA CYS A 83 -10.80 5.08 1.44
C CYS A 83 -12.01 5.84 2.03
N ARG A 84 -13.19 5.23 2.02
CA ARG A 84 -14.43 5.82 2.56
C ARG A 84 -14.42 5.87 4.08
N GLU A 85 -13.80 4.88 4.71
CA GLU A 85 -13.57 4.78 6.15
C GLU A 85 -12.42 5.71 6.61
N ALA A 86 -11.87 6.52 5.70
CA ALA A 86 -10.78 7.45 5.93
C ALA A 86 -9.51 6.79 6.49
N CYS A 87 -9.25 5.54 6.09
CA CYS A 87 -7.96 4.90 6.34
C CYS A 87 -6.82 5.81 5.88
N PHE A 88 -5.77 5.87 6.70
CA PHE A 88 -4.58 6.67 6.40
C PHE A 88 -4.92 8.14 6.15
N GLY A 89 -5.93 8.66 6.86
CA GLY A 89 -6.32 10.06 6.80
C GLY A 89 -7.14 10.45 5.57
N GLY A 90 -7.60 9.49 4.77
CA GLY A 90 -8.44 9.75 3.60
C GLY A 90 -7.71 10.41 2.42
N LEU A 91 -6.37 10.31 2.38
CA LEU A 91 -5.56 10.92 1.34
C LEU A 91 -5.85 10.31 -0.04
N PRO A 92 -6.05 11.15 -1.09
CA PRO A 92 -6.11 10.69 -2.46
C PRO A 92 -4.86 9.89 -2.82
N SER A 93 -5.00 8.75 -3.46
CA SER A 93 -3.94 7.77 -3.68
C SER A 93 -4.01 7.25 -5.10
N CYS A 94 -2.89 7.02 -5.77
CA CYS A 94 -2.89 6.34 -7.07
C CYS A 94 -3.25 4.85 -6.91
N GLU A 95 -3.48 4.15 -8.01
CA GLU A 95 -3.80 2.70 -8.04
C GLU A 95 -2.77 1.86 -7.29
N HIS A 96 -1.48 2.16 -7.44
CA HIS A 96 -0.44 1.42 -6.74
C HIS A 96 -0.50 1.66 -5.23
N CYS A 97 -0.48 2.93 -4.79
CA CYS A 97 -0.50 3.26 -3.36
C CYS A 97 -1.77 2.77 -2.67
N VAL A 98 -2.95 2.88 -3.30
CA VAL A 98 -4.20 2.42 -2.68
C VAL A 98 -4.20 0.91 -2.47
N LYS A 99 -3.60 0.14 -3.39
CA LYS A 99 -3.44 -1.32 -3.28
C LYS A 99 -2.51 -1.72 -2.13
N VAL A 100 -1.35 -1.09 -2.03
CA VAL A 100 -0.40 -1.34 -0.93
C VAL A 100 -1.02 -1.00 0.43
N LEU A 101 -1.72 0.14 0.52
CA LEU A 101 -2.37 0.59 1.74
C LEU A 101 -3.48 -0.35 2.24
N HIS A 102 -4.18 -1.02 1.32
CA HIS A 102 -5.33 -1.86 1.63
C HIS A 102 -5.05 -3.36 1.46
N GLU A 103 -3.79 -3.77 1.27
CA GLU A 103 -3.45 -5.19 1.09
C GLU A 103 -3.94 -6.06 2.26
N GLN A 104 -3.86 -5.53 3.48
CA GLN A 104 -4.27 -6.23 4.70
C GLN A 104 -5.76 -6.02 5.06
N GLU A 105 -6.40 -5.03 4.46
CA GLU A 105 -7.82 -4.70 4.69
C GLU A 105 -8.52 -4.46 3.34
N PRO A 106 -8.56 -5.46 2.44
CA PRO A 106 -8.91 -5.22 1.04
C PRO A 106 -10.41 -5.03 0.79
N PHE A 107 -11.24 -5.18 1.84
CA PHE A 107 -12.70 -5.08 1.78
C PHE A 107 -13.24 -3.70 2.16
N HIS A 108 -12.38 -2.74 2.54
CA HIS A 108 -12.83 -1.36 2.77
C HIS A 108 -13.40 -0.74 1.51
N GLY A 109 -14.43 0.11 1.70
CA GLY A 109 -15.06 0.82 0.60
C GLY A 109 -14.13 1.89 0.07
N LEU A 110 -13.93 1.94 -1.25
CA LEU A 110 -13.17 3.01 -1.88
C LEU A 110 -14.08 4.02 -2.58
N GLN A 111 -13.50 5.15 -2.89
CA GLN A 111 -14.04 6.10 -3.85
C GLN A 111 -12.98 6.44 -4.88
N LYS A 112 -13.39 6.59 -6.14
CA LYS A 112 -12.56 6.95 -7.27
C LYS A 112 -12.91 8.37 -7.73
N TRP A 113 -11.90 9.17 -8.05
CA TRP A 113 -12.07 10.52 -8.57
C TRP A 113 -12.33 10.50 -10.08
N VAL A 114 -13.56 10.81 -10.47
CA VAL A 114 -14.02 10.85 -11.86
C VAL A 114 -14.76 12.17 -12.07
N ASP A 115 -14.46 12.89 -13.16
CA ASP A 115 -15.18 14.09 -13.58
C ASP A 115 -15.55 15.07 -12.44
N ASN A 116 -14.53 15.42 -11.64
CA ASN A 116 -14.62 16.35 -10.51
C ASN A 116 -15.52 15.90 -9.34
N HIS A 117 -15.74 14.60 -9.16
CA HIS A 117 -16.41 14.08 -7.98
C HIS A 117 -15.90 12.68 -7.58
N TRP A 118 -16.20 12.29 -6.34
CA TRP A 118 -15.91 10.96 -5.82
C TRP A 118 -17.08 10.02 -6.11
N VAL A 119 -16.83 8.94 -6.86
CA VAL A 119 -17.78 7.85 -7.09
C VAL A 119 -17.38 6.62 -6.28
N ASN A 120 -18.33 5.78 -5.88
CA ASN A 120 -18.01 4.52 -5.20
C ASN A 120 -17.13 3.63 -6.08
N ALA A 121 -16.15 2.99 -5.45
CA ALA A 121 -15.25 2.05 -6.08
C ALA A 121 -14.86 0.94 -5.09
N THR A 122 -14.28 -0.13 -5.60
CA THR A 122 -13.63 -1.20 -4.81
C THR A 122 -12.13 -1.23 -5.10
N LEU A 123 -11.41 -2.05 -4.33
CA LEU A 123 -10.00 -2.32 -4.61
C LEU A 123 -9.82 -3.07 -5.95
N ASP A 124 -10.81 -3.88 -6.35
CA ASP A 124 -10.85 -4.52 -7.68
C ASP A 124 -10.96 -3.50 -8.83
N ASP A 125 -11.69 -2.39 -8.64
CA ASP A 125 -11.74 -1.29 -9.63
C ASP A 125 -10.37 -0.64 -9.86
N ALA A 126 -9.45 -0.75 -8.89
CA ALA A 126 -8.04 -0.35 -8.99
C ALA A 126 -7.12 -1.48 -9.51
N GLY A 127 -7.71 -2.60 -9.94
CA GLY A 127 -7.01 -3.77 -10.47
C GLY A 127 -6.24 -4.55 -9.41
N TYR A 128 -6.75 -4.61 -8.17
CA TYR A 128 -6.18 -5.48 -7.15
C TYR A 128 -6.52 -6.95 -7.44
N ILE A 129 -5.57 -7.83 -7.13
CA ILE A 129 -5.73 -9.27 -7.25
C ILE A 129 -5.47 -9.85 -5.87
N HIS A 130 -6.48 -10.47 -5.29
CA HIS A 130 -6.40 -11.17 -4.02
C HIS A 130 -5.59 -12.46 -4.20
N GLN A 131 -4.41 -12.52 -3.56
CA GLN A 131 -3.61 -13.74 -3.53
C GLN A 131 -4.17 -14.69 -2.47
N LEU A 132 -4.60 -15.87 -2.92
CA LEU A 132 -5.10 -16.96 -2.10
C LEU A 132 -3.93 -17.92 -1.84
N GLY A 133 -3.40 -17.89 -0.61
CA GLY A 133 -2.19 -18.62 -0.23
C GLY A 133 -1.06 -17.67 0.19
N HIS A 134 0.05 -18.21 0.71
CA HIS A 134 1.24 -17.46 1.13
C HIS A 134 0.97 -16.22 1.99
N GLY A 135 -0.06 -16.24 2.85
CA GLY A 135 -0.43 -15.08 3.67
C GLY A 135 -0.79 -13.82 2.86
N GLY A 136 -1.24 -13.98 1.61
CA GLY A 136 -1.55 -12.87 0.70
C GLY A 136 -0.35 -12.34 -0.10
N GLN A 137 0.85 -12.89 0.08
CA GLN A 137 2.03 -12.47 -0.68
C GLN A 137 1.98 -12.99 -2.14
N PRO A 138 2.66 -12.30 -3.08
CA PRO A 138 2.79 -12.78 -4.46
C PRO A 138 3.44 -14.17 -4.52
N CYS A 139 2.85 -15.07 -5.30
CA CYS A 139 3.39 -16.40 -5.56
C CYS A 139 4.28 -16.38 -6.82
N TRP A 140 5.39 -17.12 -6.79
CA TRP A 140 6.30 -17.33 -7.94
C TRP A 140 5.73 -18.28 -9.00
N THR A 141 4.81 -19.16 -8.60
CA THR A 141 4.06 -20.10 -9.46
C THR A 141 2.55 -19.80 -9.39
N PRO A 142 2.12 -18.60 -9.83
CA PRO A 142 0.74 -18.18 -9.68
C PRO A 142 -0.21 -18.96 -10.59
N ASP A 143 -1.39 -19.27 -10.06
CA ASP A 143 -2.50 -19.76 -10.89
C ASP A 143 -3.09 -18.63 -11.78
N PRO A 144 -3.90 -18.98 -12.80
CA PRO A 144 -4.68 -17.99 -13.53
C PRO A 144 -5.59 -17.15 -12.59
N VAL A 145 -5.80 -15.89 -12.95
CA VAL A 145 -6.75 -15.03 -12.22
C VAL A 145 -8.17 -15.53 -12.49
N ILE A 146 -8.93 -15.72 -11.43
CA ILE A 146 -10.34 -16.10 -11.46
C ILE A 146 -11.20 -15.01 -10.83
N THR A 147 -12.45 -14.93 -11.25
CA THR A 147 -13.44 -14.05 -10.61
C THR A 147 -14.21 -14.85 -9.57
N VAL A 148 -14.17 -14.41 -8.31
CA VAL A 148 -14.85 -15.07 -7.18
C VAL A 148 -15.94 -14.15 -6.65
N ARG A 149 -17.11 -14.71 -6.40
CA ARG A 149 -18.14 -14.03 -5.62
C ARG A 149 -17.96 -14.37 -4.15
N ALA A 150 -17.58 -13.40 -3.36
CA ALA A 150 -17.44 -13.52 -1.92
C ALA A 150 -18.61 -12.82 -1.23
N VAL A 151 -19.09 -13.37 -0.12
CA VAL A 151 -20.09 -12.70 0.73
C VAL A 151 -19.42 -12.41 2.06
N SER A 152 -19.21 -11.14 2.37
CA SER A 152 -18.75 -10.69 3.68
C SER A 152 -19.96 -10.16 4.47
N ARG A 153 -19.89 -10.22 5.80
CA ARG A 153 -20.88 -9.60 6.68
C ARG A 153 -20.14 -8.61 7.58
N PRO A 154 -20.54 -7.33 7.63
CA PRO A 154 -21.82 -6.75 7.17
C PRO A 154 -21.87 -6.28 5.70
N ASP A 155 -20.78 -6.35 4.94
CA ASP A 155 -20.60 -5.51 3.73
C ASP A 155 -21.25 -6.05 2.44
N GLY A 156 -21.75 -7.29 2.44
CA GLY A 156 -22.59 -7.85 1.38
C GLY A 156 -21.84 -8.74 0.38
N GLU A 157 -22.37 -8.86 -0.83
CA GLU A 157 -21.75 -9.64 -1.92
C GLU A 157 -20.72 -8.77 -2.64
N HIS A 158 -19.50 -9.28 -2.78
CA HIS A 158 -18.38 -8.69 -3.49
C HIS A 158 -17.97 -9.59 -4.65
N ILE A 159 -17.62 -8.98 -5.78
CA ILE A 159 -17.00 -9.68 -6.91
C ILE A 159 -15.51 -9.36 -6.85
N LEU A 160 -14.69 -10.36 -6.56
CA LEU A 160 -13.25 -10.23 -6.36
C LEU A 160 -12.48 -10.83 -7.52
N LEU A 161 -11.34 -10.23 -7.85
CA LEU A 161 -10.33 -10.88 -8.67
C LEU A 161 -9.37 -11.63 -7.75
N CYS A 162 -9.37 -12.95 -7.84
CA CYS A 162 -8.53 -13.80 -7.00
C CYS A 162 -7.53 -14.59 -7.84
N ARG A 163 -6.42 -14.98 -7.21
CA ARG A 163 -5.40 -15.83 -7.79
C ARG A 163 -4.90 -16.79 -6.73
N GLY A 164 -4.88 -18.08 -7.05
CA GLY A 164 -4.28 -19.10 -6.20
C GLY A 164 -2.78 -19.28 -6.44
N CYS A 165 -2.21 -20.32 -5.85
CA CYS A 165 -0.85 -20.77 -6.09
C CYS A 165 -0.85 -22.24 -6.50
N LEU A 166 0.12 -22.61 -7.33
CA LEU A 166 0.41 -24.00 -7.72
C LEU A 166 1.60 -24.58 -6.94
N CYS A 167 1.93 -23.98 -5.79
CA CYS A 167 2.95 -24.53 -4.91
C CYS A 167 2.46 -25.86 -4.36
N ASP A 168 3.24 -26.92 -4.56
CA ASP A 168 3.00 -28.16 -3.84
C ASP A 168 3.25 -27.89 -2.34
N SER A 169 2.50 -28.55 -1.46
CA SER A 169 2.56 -28.29 0.00
C SER A 169 3.94 -28.53 0.64
N GLU A 170 4.93 -28.94 -0.14
CA GLU A 170 6.32 -29.20 0.26
C GLU A 170 7.25 -27.99 0.00
N ASP A 171 6.83 -27.00 -0.81
CA ASP A 171 7.65 -25.82 -1.18
C ASP A 171 7.38 -24.61 -0.26
N ALA A 172 6.56 -24.76 0.79
CA ALA A 172 6.13 -23.66 1.64
C ALA A 172 7.12 -23.28 2.75
N ASP A 173 8.19 -24.06 2.95
CA ASP A 173 9.13 -23.90 4.08
C ASP A 173 10.57 -23.55 3.67
N GLU A 174 10.91 -23.44 2.37
CA GLU A 174 12.24 -23.04 1.93
C GLU A 174 12.40 -21.51 1.80
N GLU A 175 12.18 -20.78 2.91
CA GLU A 175 12.78 -19.46 3.10
C GLU A 175 13.96 -19.53 4.09
N VAL A 176 15.17 -19.45 3.51
CA VAL A 176 16.36 -18.79 4.07
C VAL A 176 16.92 -19.37 5.39
N ASN A 177 17.59 -20.52 5.32
CA ASN A 177 18.72 -20.79 6.22
C ASN A 177 19.99 -20.20 5.58
N GLY A 178 20.25 -18.92 5.90
CA GLY A 178 21.56 -18.33 5.65
C GLY A 178 22.60 -19.01 6.54
N ASP A 179 23.40 -19.88 5.93
CA ASP A 179 24.62 -20.43 6.53
C ASP A 179 25.53 -19.29 6.97
N GLY A 180 25.62 -19.11 8.29
CA GLY A 180 26.49 -18.17 8.96
C GLY A 180 27.00 -18.78 10.26
N GLN A 181 27.55 -20.00 10.19
CA GLN A 181 28.35 -20.58 11.27
C GLN A 181 29.80 -20.70 10.82
N ASP A 182 30.52 -19.57 10.81
CA ASP A 182 31.97 -19.61 10.95
C ASP A 182 32.30 -19.85 12.42
N THR A 183 32.56 -21.12 12.71
CA THR A 183 33.21 -21.56 13.94
C THR A 183 34.66 -21.07 13.95
N VAL A 184 34.97 -20.08 14.79
CA VAL A 184 36.35 -19.84 15.23
C VAL A 184 36.56 -20.59 16.55
N GLN A 185 37.19 -21.77 16.45
CA GLN A 185 37.93 -22.40 17.54
C GLN A 185 39.22 -23.00 16.98
N ASN A 186 40.32 -22.25 17.09
CA ASN A 186 41.56 -22.66 17.75
C ASN A 186 42.62 -21.55 17.66
#